data_AF-A0A7C9AQ09-F1
#
_entry.id   AF-A0A7C9AQ09-F1
#
_cell.length_a   1.000
_cell.length_b   1.000
_cell.length_c   1.000
_cell.angle_alpha   90.00
_cell.angle_beta   90.00
_cell.angle_gamma   90.00
#
_symmetry.space_group_name_H-M   'P 1'
#
loop_
_entity.id
_entity.type
_entity.pdbx_description
1 polymer ?
#
loop_
_entity_poly.entity_id
_entity_poly.type
_entity_poly.pdbx_seq_one_letter_code
_entity_poly.pdbx_strand_id
1 'polypeptide(L)'
;RSIPRTKFVCTIGPSTSGLDELEALAVGGMNVARLNMCHNTREWHKEVIERVRSLNEEKGFAVAVMMDTQGSEIHMGDLDGISSAKAEDGDIWTFTIRSFDAALPDRTL
;
A
#
# COMPACT_ATOMS: atom_id res chain seq x y z
N ARG A 1 1.20 -2.54 -36.48
CA ARG A 1 1.88 -2.00 -35.27
C ARG A 1 2.19 -3.20 -34.36
N SER A 2 3.41 -3.37 -33.86
CA SER A 2 3.74 -4.51 -32.98
C SER A 2 3.00 -4.39 -31.65
N ILE A 3 2.46 -5.50 -31.14
CA ILE A 3 1.84 -5.55 -29.81
C ILE A 3 2.95 -5.28 -28.77
N PRO A 4 2.78 -4.32 -27.84
CA PRO A 4 3.75 -4.09 -26.78
C PRO A 4 3.92 -5.37 -25.94
N ARG A 5 5.18 -5.79 -25.78
CA ARG A 5 5.52 -7.01 -25.03
C ARG A 5 5.65 -6.76 -23.54
N THR A 6 6.03 -5.54 -23.15
CA THR A 6 6.12 -5.10 -21.75
C THR A 6 4.74 -5.11 -21.10
N LYS A 7 4.68 -5.56 -19.85
CA LYS A 7 3.46 -5.64 -19.05
C LYS A 7 3.40 -4.51 -18.03
N PHE A 8 2.21 -4.01 -17.76
CA PHE A 8 1.98 -2.94 -16.79
C PHE A 8 1.40 -3.50 -15.48
N VAL A 9 2.07 -3.15 -14.38
CA VAL A 9 1.61 -3.41 -13.02
C VAL A 9 1.06 -2.10 -12.45
N CYS A 10 -0.19 -2.09 -12.02
CA CYS A 10 -0.85 -0.93 -11.44
C CYS A 10 -1.21 -1.23 -9.98
N THR A 11 -0.79 -0.37 -9.06
CA THR A 11 -1.19 -0.51 -7.65
C THR A 11 -2.62 -0.04 -7.48
N ILE A 12 -3.48 -0.90 -6.95
CA ILE A 12 -4.88 -0.58 -6.70
C ILE A 12 -5.01 0.03 -5.31
N GLY A 13 -5.75 1.13 -5.23
CA GLY A 13 -6.10 1.81 -3.99
C GLY A 13 -7.59 2.15 -3.95
N PRO A 14 -8.07 2.81 -2.88
CA PRO A 14 -9.49 3.11 -2.69
C PRO A 14 -10.13 3.87 -3.86
N SER A 15 -9.37 4.73 -4.55
CA SER A 15 -9.83 5.50 -5.71
C SER A 15 -9.85 4.72 -7.03
N THR A 16 -9.36 3.48 -7.06
CA THR A 16 -9.21 2.66 -8.27
C THR A 16 -9.72 1.23 -8.11
N SER A 17 -10.42 0.94 -7.01
CA SER A 17 -10.91 -0.40 -6.65
C SER A 17 -12.34 -0.71 -7.11
N GLY A 18 -13.04 0.25 -7.70
CA GLY A 18 -14.36 0.04 -8.27
C GLY A 18 -14.30 -0.68 -9.62
N LEU A 19 -15.44 -1.22 -10.06
CA LEU A 19 -15.50 -1.97 -11.32
C LEU A 19 -15.18 -1.09 -12.53
N ASP A 20 -15.75 0.11 -12.58
CA ASP A 20 -15.55 1.05 -13.69
C ASP A 20 -14.09 1.51 -13.76
N GLU A 21 -13.45 1.78 -12.62
CA GLU A 21 -12.04 2.16 -12.58
C GLU A 21 -11.12 1.01 -12.97
N LEU A 22 -11.39 -0.21 -12.51
CA LEU A 22 -10.63 -1.40 -12.89
C LEU A 22 -10.76 -1.69 -14.40
N GLU A 23 -11.97 -1.53 -14.96
CA GLU A 23 -12.19 -1.63 -16.41
C GLU A 23 -11.43 -0.55 -17.17
N ALA A 24 -11.50 0.71 -16.72
CA ALA A 24 -10.75 1.81 -17.32
C ALA A 24 -9.23 1.56 -17.30
N LEU A 25 -8.69 1.01 -16.21
CA LEU A 25 -7.28 0.62 -16.10
C LEU A 25 -6.94 -0.53 -17.06
N ALA A 26 -7.80 -1.55 -17.18
CA ALA A 26 -7.60 -2.67 -18.09
C ALA A 26 -7.62 -2.23 -19.56
N VAL A 27 -8.59 -1.39 -19.95
CA VAL A 27 -8.64 -0.73 -21.27
C VAL A 27 -7.41 0.13 -21.51
N GLY A 28 -6.93 0.83 -20.46
CA GLY A 28 -5.71 1.62 -20.47
C GLY A 28 -4.41 0.79 -20.59
N GLY A 29 -4.49 -0.54 -20.50
CA GLY A 29 -3.38 -1.45 -20.73
C GLY A 29 -2.83 -2.14 -19.47
N MET A 30 -3.48 -2.01 -18.31
CA MET A 30 -3.12 -2.75 -17.11
C MET A 30 -3.10 -4.26 -17.37
N ASN A 31 -2.05 -4.95 -16.92
CA ASN A 31 -1.94 -6.40 -17.00
C ASN A 31 -1.92 -7.07 -15.62
N VAL A 32 -1.51 -6.34 -14.59
CA VAL A 32 -1.45 -6.84 -13.23
C VAL A 32 -1.99 -5.80 -12.27
N ALA A 33 -2.98 -6.18 -11.46
CA ALA A 33 -3.46 -5.43 -10.32
C ALA A 33 -2.58 -5.79 -9.11
N ARG A 34 -1.77 -4.84 -8.63
CA ARG A 34 -0.95 -4.97 -7.43
C ARG A 34 -1.74 -4.54 -6.20
N LEU A 35 -1.83 -5.43 -5.22
CA LEU A 35 -2.42 -5.20 -3.91
C LEU A 35 -1.28 -5.06 -2.90
N ASN A 36 -1.06 -3.83 -2.42
CA ASN A 36 -0.08 -3.58 -1.37
C ASN A 36 -0.67 -3.98 -0.01
N MET A 37 -0.14 -5.03 0.60
CA MET A 37 -0.65 -5.60 1.84
C MET A 37 -0.28 -4.79 3.09
N CYS A 38 0.60 -3.77 2.98
CA CYS A 38 0.88 -2.83 4.08
C CYS A 38 -0.32 -1.93 4.43
N HIS A 39 -1.32 -1.86 3.55
CA HIS A 39 -2.47 -0.97 3.68
C HIS A 39 -3.77 -1.74 3.47
N ASN A 40 -4.87 -1.15 3.96
CA ASN A 40 -6.23 -1.67 3.86
C ASN A 40 -6.46 -2.99 4.61
N THR A 41 -7.71 -3.41 4.67
CA THR A 41 -8.12 -4.65 5.34
C THR A 41 -8.07 -5.84 4.38
N ARG A 42 -8.02 -7.05 4.94
CA ARG A 42 -8.10 -8.30 4.16
C ARG A 42 -9.42 -8.38 3.38
N GLU A 43 -10.50 -7.89 3.96
CA GLU A 43 -11.83 -7.84 3.36
C GLU A 43 -11.83 -6.95 2.12
N TRP A 44 -11.22 -5.75 2.22
CA TRP A 44 -11.06 -4.86 1.08
C TRP A 44 -10.25 -5.51 -0.05
N HIS A 45 -9.12 -6.14 0.28
CA HIS A 45 -8.31 -6.85 -0.71
C HIS A 45 -9.12 -7.97 -1.40
N LYS A 46 -9.90 -8.74 -0.63
CA LYS A 46 -10.77 -9.79 -1.16
C LYS A 46 -11.78 -9.23 -2.16
N GLU A 47 -12.45 -8.14 -1.84
CA GLU A 47 -13.39 -7.48 -2.75
C GLU A 47 -12.73 -7.06 -4.06
N VAL A 48 -11.52 -6.49 -4.00
CA VAL A 48 -10.77 -6.12 -5.22
C VAL A 48 -10.43 -7.34 -6.07
N ILE A 49 -10.01 -8.44 -5.43
CA ILE A 49 -9.73 -9.71 -6.14
C ILE A 49 -10.97 -10.23 -6.85
N GLU A 50 -12.13 -10.20 -6.17
CA GLU A 50 -13.40 -10.62 -6.75
C GLU A 50 -13.77 -9.75 -7.94
N ARG A 51 -13.65 -8.42 -7.84
CA ARG A 51 -13.91 -7.49 -8.95
C ARG A 51 -12.98 -7.72 -10.15
N VAL A 52 -11.68 -7.96 -9.92
CA VAL A 52 -10.73 -8.28 -11.00
C VAL A 52 -11.10 -9.61 -11.69
N ARG A 53 -11.58 -10.60 -10.94
CA ARG A 53 -12.06 -11.87 -11.51
C ARG A 53 -13.32 -11.66 -12.35
N SER A 54 -14.31 -10.95 -11.82
CA SER A 54 -15.52 -10.60 -12.56
C SER A 54 -15.20 -9.81 -13.83
N LEU A 55 -14.27 -8.85 -13.76
CA LEU A 55 -13.81 -8.11 -14.94
C LEU A 55 -13.22 -9.04 -16.02
N ASN A 56 -12.40 -10.02 -15.63
CA ASN A 56 -11.84 -11.00 -16.55
C ASN A 56 -12.92 -11.91 -17.15
N GLU A 57 -13.85 -12.40 -16.33
CA GLU A 57 -14.94 -13.30 -16.76
C GLU A 57 -15.94 -12.61 -17.68
N GLU A 58 -16.37 -11.39 -17.33
CA GLU A 58 -17.43 -10.67 -18.04
C GLU A 58 -16.94 -9.96 -19.29
N LYS A 59 -15.72 -9.43 -19.28
CA LYS A 59 -15.18 -8.59 -20.37
C LYS A 59 -14.06 -9.26 -21.17
N GLY A 60 -13.61 -10.45 -20.75
CA GLY A 60 -12.57 -11.21 -21.46
C GLY A 60 -11.15 -10.66 -21.27
N PHE A 61 -10.91 -9.83 -20.25
CA PHE A 61 -9.56 -9.43 -19.86
C PHE A 61 -8.78 -10.58 -19.21
N ALA A 62 -7.47 -10.41 -19.12
CA ALA A 62 -6.57 -11.35 -18.45
C ALA A 62 -5.68 -10.62 -17.44
N VAL A 63 -6.28 -9.80 -16.59
CA VAL A 63 -5.57 -9.08 -15.53
C VAL A 63 -5.21 -10.07 -14.42
N ALA A 64 -3.92 -10.20 -14.14
CA ALA A 64 -3.43 -10.99 -13.01
C ALA A 64 -3.53 -10.18 -11.71
N VAL A 65 -3.60 -10.87 -10.57
CA VAL A 65 -3.50 -10.25 -9.24
C VAL A 65 -2.11 -10.54 -8.66
N MET A 66 -1.45 -9.50 -8.17
CA MET A 66 -0.19 -9.59 -7.44
C MET A 66 -0.40 -9.14 -5.99
N MET A 67 -0.15 -10.03 -5.04
CA MET A 67 -0.10 -9.67 -3.63
C MET A 67 1.33 -9.25 -3.30
N ASP A 68 1.49 -8.00 -2.86
CA ASP A 68 2.78 -7.45 -2.45
C ASP A 68 2.85 -7.39 -0.93
N THR A 69 3.72 -8.21 -0.35
CA THR A 69 3.85 -8.36 1.10
C THR A 69 4.76 -7.29 1.68
N GLN A 70 4.41 -6.76 2.86
CA GLN A 70 5.14 -5.68 3.54
C GLN A 70 6.63 -5.95 3.77
N GLY A 71 7.02 -7.20 4.05
CA GLY A 71 8.38 -7.51 4.44
C GLY A 71 8.73 -6.98 5.83
N SER A 72 10.02 -6.90 6.15
CA SER A 72 10.50 -6.36 7.43
C SER A 72 10.73 -4.85 7.32
N GLU A 73 10.03 -4.07 8.14
CA GLU A 73 10.14 -2.62 8.19
C GLU A 73 10.48 -2.16 9.62
N ILE A 74 11.29 -1.10 9.73
CA ILE A 74 11.56 -0.40 11.00
C ILE A 74 10.80 0.91 10.95
N HIS A 75 9.77 1.02 11.78
CA HIS A 75 9.02 2.27 11.98
C HIS A 75 9.41 2.91 13.31
N MET A 76 9.33 4.24 13.36
CA MET A 76 9.44 4.96 14.63
C MET A 76 8.20 4.70 15.49
N GLY A 77 8.39 4.70 16.81
CA GLY A 77 7.29 4.66 17.76
C GLY A 77 6.44 5.94 17.75
N ASP A 78 5.36 5.93 18.51
CA ASP A 78 4.53 7.11 18.73
C ASP A 78 5.29 8.14 19.59
N LEU A 79 5.06 9.42 19.34
CA LEU A 79 5.59 10.54 20.11
C LEU A 79 4.56 10.96 21.16
N ASP A 80 4.16 10.08 22.08
CA ASP A 80 3.15 10.39 23.11
C ASP A 80 1.88 11.09 22.56
N GLY A 81 1.44 10.72 21.34
CA GLY A 81 0.25 11.25 20.70
C GLY A 81 0.40 12.61 19.99
N ILE A 82 1.60 13.20 19.92
CA ILE A 82 1.85 14.33 19.01
C ILE A 82 2.12 13.81 17.58
N SER A 83 1.49 14.43 16.59
CA SER A 83 1.57 13.99 15.19
C SER A 83 2.93 14.22 14.53
N SER A 84 3.73 15.13 15.10
CA SER A 84 5.08 15.44 14.64
C SER A 84 5.82 16.29 15.68
N ALA A 85 7.14 16.16 15.69
CA ALA A 85 8.03 17.04 16.45
C ALA A 85 9.03 17.70 15.48
N LYS A 86 9.30 18.99 15.70
CA LYS A 86 10.31 19.73 14.92
C LYS A 86 11.70 19.42 15.48
N ALA A 87 12.61 18.99 14.61
CA ALA A 87 14.02 18.86 14.93
C ALA A 87 14.78 20.08 14.37
N GLU A 88 15.68 20.63 15.19
CA GLU A 88 16.57 21.73 14.83
C GLU A 88 18.04 21.28 14.84
N ASP A 89 18.91 22.06 14.18
CA ASP A 89 20.34 21.77 14.17
C ASP A 89 20.92 21.86 15.59
N GLY A 90 21.72 20.86 15.96
CA GLY A 90 22.24 20.70 17.32
C GLY A 90 21.31 19.95 18.29
N ASP A 91 20.11 19.56 17.88
CA ASP A 91 19.25 18.71 18.71
C ASP A 91 19.82 17.30 18.85
N ILE A 92 19.84 16.79 20.09
CA ILE A 92 20.16 15.40 20.38
C ILE A 92 18.86 14.62 20.51
N TRP A 93 18.70 13.62 19.65
CA TRP A 93 17.58 12.68 19.64
C TRP A 93 18.07 11.28 20.02
N THR A 94 17.31 10.59 20.85
CA THR A 94 17.61 9.21 21.26
C THR A 94 16.61 8.26 20.62
N PHE A 95 17.09 7.22 19.94
CA PHE A 95 16.26 6.14 19.39
C PHE A 95 16.57 4.86 20.14
N THR A 96 15.56 4.17 20.66
CA THR A 96 15.74 3.02 21.53
C THR A 96 14.69 1.94 21.27
N ILE A 97 15.12 0.68 21.35
CA ILE A 97 14.25 -0.50 21.27
C ILE A 97 13.67 -0.92 22.63
N ARG A 98 14.04 -0.19 23.70
CA ARG A 98 13.64 -0.50 25.07
C ARG A 98 12.29 0.16 25.37
N SER A 99 11.38 -0.61 25.98
CA SER A 99 10.15 -0.08 26.56
C SER A 99 10.44 0.71 27.84
N PHE A 100 9.69 1.79 28.06
CA PHE A 100 9.71 2.55 29.31
C PHE A 100 8.36 2.39 30.01
N ASP A 101 8.39 2.13 31.31
CA ASP A 101 7.19 2.06 32.16
C ASP A 101 6.70 3.45 32.62
N ALA A 102 7.49 4.49 32.34
CA ALA A 102 7.23 5.90 32.67
C ALA A 102 7.21 6.74 31.39
N ALA A 103 6.87 8.03 31.52
CA ALA A 103 6.90 8.98 30.40
C ALA A 103 8.27 8.97 29.70
N LEU A 104 8.25 9.06 28.37
CA LEU A 104 9.46 9.08 27.57
C LEU A 104 10.33 10.29 27.95
N PRO A 105 11.66 10.12 28.09
CA PRO A 105 12.54 11.26 28.23
C PRO A 105 12.42 12.19 27.03
N ASP A 106 12.70 13.48 27.24
CA ASP A 106 12.62 14.47 26.17
C ASP A 106 13.42 14.02 24.93
N ARG A 107 12.81 14.17 23.75
CA ARG A 107 13.39 13.79 22.45
C ARG A 107 13.86 12.33 22.36
N THR A 108 13.12 11.42 22.99
CA THR A 108 13.34 9.96 22.90
C THR A 108 12.22 9.27 22.12
N LEU A 109 12.62 8.38 21.21
CA LEU A 109 11.80 7.60 20.28
C LEU A 109 12.07 6.11 20.43
#